data_AF-A0A1W0AA85-F1
#
_entry.id   AF-A0A1W0AA85-F1
#
_cell.length_a   1.000
_cell.length_b   1.000
_cell.length_c   1.000
_cell.angle_alpha   90.00
_cell.angle_beta   90.00
_cell.angle_gamma   90.00
#
_symmetry.space_group_name_H-M   'P 1'
#
loop_
_entity.id
_entity.type
_entity.pdbx_description
1 polymer ?
#
loop_
_entity_poly.entity_id
_entity_poly.type
_entity_poly.pdbx_seq_one_letter_code
_entity_poly.pdbx_strand_id
1 'polypeptide(L)'
;MTENAPNLSLSHYATPYLTCGQCNSLNFIDVTLIKGIRKNTNSSCEGLPPCIGCGHTVFYQPSVWSLSMEIEMKAKQEDNHEKKRTPAAIQIQRIARGYLGRMEAKRRLKAKIALERKIFNAAASIQRIIRGVEARTKYRIEQCIFVIFNAHKLVYTYATINQPNLPRIFWYDNAEELAVFREDYREFVRRTGNRPPLWRVEANVIEITKRVLRRENQLVARIQATWRGITTRSAYLELKRQLGWNRSCRHAPAVQIQRVARMHADRKKCWRAQPNHGRENYVNDYLLAHQQKQQSALQRHLDKTLLTTYRKHVQHKRGAKILGQPIQVFRISKQHENLGNFATVARTLEPSAKVNAFLQTKAKLDRTNSRKRDSFPKRLRDQVTYDSSERERDS
;
A
#
# COMPACT_ATOMS: atom_id res chain seq x y z
N MET A 1 35.18 -136.95 75.11
CA MET A 1 36.16 -136.02 75.73
C MET A 1 36.67 -135.16 74.59
N THR A 2 36.38 -133.87 74.42
CA THR A 2 35.81 -132.80 75.25
C THR A 2 35.11 -131.81 74.31
N GLU A 3 34.02 -131.21 74.77
CA GLU A 3 33.12 -130.30 74.05
C GLU A 3 33.75 -128.92 73.82
N ASN A 4 33.52 -128.36 72.62
CA ASN A 4 33.81 -126.98 72.26
C ASN A 4 32.54 -126.13 72.44
N ALA A 5 32.55 -125.20 73.38
CA ALA A 5 31.53 -124.17 73.52
C ALA A 5 31.89 -122.93 72.67
N PRO A 6 30.97 -122.38 71.85
CA PRO A 6 31.21 -121.14 71.12
C PRO A 6 31.02 -119.90 72.01
N ASN A 7 32.00 -119.01 72.00
CA ASN A 7 31.97 -117.69 72.61
C ASN A 7 30.89 -116.80 71.95
N LEU A 8 29.82 -116.49 72.69
CA LEU A 8 28.81 -115.50 72.33
C LEU A 8 29.32 -114.08 72.64
N SER A 9 29.35 -113.21 71.63
CA SER A 9 29.71 -111.79 71.77
C SER A 9 28.51 -110.95 72.25
N LEU A 10 28.77 -110.06 73.21
CA LEU A 10 27.81 -109.19 73.91
C LEU A 10 27.08 -108.14 73.05
N SER A 11 27.24 -108.16 71.72
CA SER A 11 26.68 -107.15 70.79
C SER A 11 25.24 -107.42 70.36
N HIS A 12 24.59 -108.47 70.87
CA HIS A 12 23.21 -108.86 70.52
C HIS A 12 22.11 -108.31 71.46
N TYR A 13 22.45 -107.57 72.53
CA TYR A 13 21.47 -107.13 73.55
C TYR A 13 21.36 -105.61 73.76
N ALA A 14 21.93 -104.77 72.90
CA ALA A 14 21.70 -103.32 72.96
C ALA A 14 20.48 -102.94 72.11
N THR A 15 19.29 -102.93 72.71
CA THR A 15 18.06 -102.39 72.12
C THR A 15 18.15 -100.85 72.00
N PRO A 16 18.15 -100.24 70.80
CA PRO A 16 18.23 -98.78 70.65
C PRO A 16 16.82 -98.19 70.58
N TYR A 17 16.33 -97.71 71.71
CA TYR A 17 15.10 -96.95 71.78
C TYR A 17 15.33 -95.51 71.28
N LEU A 18 14.38 -94.97 70.51
CA LEU A 18 14.32 -93.53 70.20
C LEU A 18 13.07 -92.92 70.83
N THR A 19 13.20 -91.76 71.47
CA THR A 19 12.06 -90.96 71.91
C THR A 19 11.70 -89.92 70.87
N CYS A 20 10.41 -89.80 70.57
CA CYS A 20 9.92 -88.76 69.69
C CYS A 20 9.83 -87.42 70.43
N GLY A 21 10.46 -86.37 69.90
CA GLY A 21 10.42 -85.03 70.46
C GLY A 21 9.09 -84.28 70.31
N GLN A 22 8.07 -84.91 69.71
CA GLN A 22 6.73 -84.33 69.52
C GLN A 22 5.68 -84.95 70.44
N CYS A 23 5.66 -86.28 70.60
CA CYS A 23 4.67 -86.98 71.43
C CYS A 23 5.28 -87.79 72.58
N ASN A 24 6.60 -87.70 72.77
CA ASN A 24 7.35 -88.38 73.84
C ASN A 24 7.20 -89.91 73.85
N SER A 25 6.70 -90.52 72.77
CA SER A 25 6.56 -91.98 72.69
C SER A 25 7.89 -92.62 72.32
N LEU A 26 8.12 -93.79 72.92
CA LEU A 26 9.27 -94.64 72.63
C LEU A 26 8.99 -95.47 71.39
N ASN A 27 9.85 -95.33 70.39
CA ASN A 27 9.87 -96.27 69.26
C ASN A 27 11.02 -97.24 69.44
N PHE A 28 10.68 -98.51 69.26
CA PHE A 28 11.62 -99.60 69.20
C PHE A 28 12.12 -99.68 67.76
N ILE A 29 13.43 -99.69 67.60
CA ILE A 29 14.03 -99.88 66.28
C ILE A 29 14.80 -101.18 66.29
N ASP A 30 14.55 -101.99 65.27
CA ASP A 30 15.35 -103.16 65.01
C ASP A 30 16.68 -102.75 64.37
N VAL A 31 17.77 -102.92 65.12
CA VAL A 31 19.13 -102.57 64.69
C VAL A 31 19.56 -103.42 63.50
N THR A 32 18.98 -104.61 63.36
CA THR A 32 19.31 -105.53 62.26
C THR A 32 18.72 -105.06 60.93
N LEU A 33 17.64 -104.27 60.98
CA LEU A 33 17.07 -103.60 59.81
C LEU A 33 17.87 -102.34 59.44
N ILE A 34 18.48 -101.64 60.41
CA ILE A 34 19.40 -100.55 60.12
C ILE A 34 20.77 -101.13 59.70
N LYS A 35 20.87 -101.57 58.46
CA LYS A 35 22.18 -101.90 57.87
C LYS A 35 22.99 -100.60 57.80
N GLY A 36 24.13 -100.59 58.50
CA GLY A 36 24.90 -99.39 58.84
C GLY A 36 25.03 -98.34 57.74
N ILE A 37 25.17 -97.08 58.17
CA ILE A 37 25.34 -95.88 57.34
C ILE A 37 26.52 -96.09 56.38
N ARG A 38 26.27 -96.69 55.22
CA ARG A 38 27.22 -96.76 54.13
C ARG A 38 27.16 -95.40 53.43
N LYS A 39 28.29 -94.69 53.39
CA LYS A 39 28.50 -93.51 52.53
C LYS A 39 28.52 -93.95 51.05
N ASN A 40 27.40 -94.46 50.54
CA ASN A 40 27.18 -94.64 49.11
C ASN A 40 25.92 -93.88 48.72
N THR A 41 26.11 -92.86 47.90
CA THR A 41 25.14 -91.80 47.57
C THR A 41 23.98 -92.25 46.68
N ASN A 42 23.82 -93.54 46.40
CA ASN A 42 22.82 -94.07 45.47
C ASN A 42 22.01 -95.29 45.98
N SER A 43 22.05 -95.59 47.28
CA SER A 43 21.06 -96.48 47.91
C SER A 43 20.01 -95.64 48.61
N SER A 44 18.74 -95.91 48.36
CA SER A 44 17.60 -95.37 49.10
C SER A 44 17.88 -95.40 50.61
N CYS A 45 18.19 -94.24 51.20
CA CYS A 45 18.36 -94.12 52.64
C CYS A 45 17.06 -94.61 53.30
N GLU A 46 17.14 -95.69 54.08
CA GLU A 46 16.01 -96.17 54.86
C GLU A 46 15.65 -95.08 55.88
N GLY A 47 14.45 -94.52 55.73
CA GLY A 47 13.93 -93.51 56.65
C GLY A 47 13.66 -94.14 58.01
N LEU A 48 13.88 -93.37 59.09
CA LEU A 48 13.45 -93.78 60.42
C LEU A 48 11.95 -94.15 60.38
N PRO A 49 11.53 -95.21 61.09
CA PRO A 49 10.12 -95.57 61.13
C PRO A 49 9.31 -94.38 61.67
N PRO A 50 8.10 -94.13 61.14
CA PRO A 50 7.24 -93.08 61.66
C PRO A 50 6.91 -93.35 63.12
N CYS A 51 6.67 -92.27 63.85
CA CYS A 51 6.43 -92.41 65.27
C CYS A 51 5.14 -93.15 65.57
N ILE A 52 5.17 -94.15 66.47
CA ILE A 52 3.98 -94.90 66.88
C ILE A 52 2.92 -93.95 67.50
N GLY A 53 3.34 -92.87 68.14
CA GLY A 53 2.44 -91.87 68.72
C GLY A 53 1.90 -90.86 67.68
N CYS A 54 2.79 -90.09 67.04
CA CYS A 54 2.37 -88.96 66.20
C CYS A 54 2.45 -89.20 64.68
N GLY A 55 2.98 -90.32 64.23
CA GLY A 55 3.13 -90.65 62.80
C GLY A 55 4.19 -89.83 62.04
N HIS A 56 4.87 -88.89 62.69
CA HIS A 56 5.91 -88.06 62.07
C HIS A 56 7.30 -88.66 62.31
N THR A 57 8.22 -88.39 61.37
CA THR A 57 9.63 -88.83 61.44
C THR A 57 10.58 -87.72 61.90
N VAL A 58 10.02 -86.57 62.30
CA VAL A 58 10.79 -85.35 62.58
C VAL A 58 11.09 -85.26 64.07
N PHE A 59 12.37 -85.09 64.41
CA PHE A 59 12.92 -84.98 65.77
C PHE A 59 12.81 -86.25 66.63
N TYR A 60 13.72 -87.19 66.39
CA TYR A 60 14.02 -88.27 67.33
C TYR A 60 15.23 -87.95 68.18
N GLN A 61 15.15 -88.27 69.46
CA GLN A 61 16.31 -88.28 70.37
C GLN A 61 16.72 -89.74 70.64
N PRO A 62 18.03 -90.04 70.59
CA PRO A 62 18.53 -91.35 70.98
C PRO A 62 18.39 -91.55 72.49
N SER A 63 17.97 -92.75 72.89
CA SER A 63 17.71 -93.20 74.27
C SER A 63 16.38 -92.74 74.89
N VAL A 64 16.11 -93.19 76.13
CA VAL A 64 14.88 -92.89 76.86
C VAL A 64 15.01 -91.52 77.53
N TRP A 65 14.46 -90.49 76.89
CA TRP A 65 14.35 -89.13 77.44
C TRP A 65 12.90 -88.80 77.79
N SER A 66 12.67 -88.11 78.91
CA SER A 66 11.36 -87.49 79.17
C SER A 66 11.31 -86.09 78.55
N LEU A 67 10.79 -85.99 77.33
CA LEU A 67 10.65 -84.73 76.60
C LEU A 67 9.31 -84.01 76.89
N SER A 68 8.54 -84.51 77.87
CA SER A 68 7.23 -83.95 78.27
C SER A 68 7.32 -82.47 78.62
N MET A 69 8.32 -82.07 79.39
CA MET A 69 8.52 -80.66 79.78
C MET A 69 8.83 -79.76 78.57
N GLU A 70 9.62 -80.23 77.60
CA GLU A 70 9.93 -79.48 76.39
C GLU A 70 8.72 -79.34 75.47
N ILE A 71 7.92 -80.40 75.34
CA ILE A 71 6.69 -80.41 74.54
C ILE A 71 5.67 -79.45 75.16
N GLU A 72 5.48 -79.48 76.47
CA GLU A 72 4.60 -78.54 77.18
C GLU A 72 5.07 -77.09 77.04
N MET A 73 6.39 -76.85 77.11
CA MET A 73 6.96 -75.52 76.91
C MET A 73 6.75 -75.02 75.47
N LYS A 74 6.93 -75.89 74.46
CA LYS A 74 6.63 -75.57 73.06
C LYS A 74 5.15 -75.28 72.84
N ALA A 75 4.26 -76.10 73.38
CA ALA A 75 2.81 -75.88 73.30
C ALA A 75 2.41 -74.54 73.94
N LYS A 76 2.92 -74.22 75.14
CA LYS A 76 2.71 -72.92 75.79
C LYS A 76 3.27 -71.75 74.97
N GLN A 77 4.42 -71.94 74.30
CA GLN A 77 4.98 -70.92 73.41
C GLN A 77 4.10 -70.72 72.17
N GLU A 78 3.63 -71.79 71.53
CA GLU A 78 2.72 -71.74 70.38
C GLU A 78 1.40 -71.03 70.73
N ASP A 79 0.78 -71.39 71.86
CA ASP A 79 -0.42 -70.72 72.39
C ASP A 79 -0.17 -69.22 72.62
N ASN A 80 0.99 -68.87 73.20
CA ASN A 80 1.38 -67.49 73.44
C ASN A 80 1.62 -66.73 72.12
N HIS A 81 2.18 -67.39 71.11
CA HIS A 81 2.34 -66.83 69.77
C HIS A 81 0.98 -66.60 69.12
N GLU A 82 0.05 -67.56 69.22
CA GLU A 82 -1.28 -67.45 68.65
C GLU A 82 -2.09 -66.32 69.30
N LYS A 83 -2.04 -66.20 70.64
CA LYS A 83 -2.65 -65.08 71.37
C LYS A 83 -2.08 -63.71 70.97
N LYS A 84 -0.81 -63.64 70.54
CA LYS A 84 -0.16 -62.40 70.06
C LYS A 84 -0.38 -62.13 68.57
N ARG A 85 -0.71 -63.13 67.76
CA ARG A 85 -0.93 -62.97 66.31
C ARG A 85 -2.14 -62.11 65.99
N THR A 86 -3.27 -62.33 66.67
CA THR A 86 -4.51 -61.58 66.40
C THR A 86 -4.38 -60.08 66.70
N PRO A 87 -3.85 -59.60 67.85
CA PRO A 87 -3.67 -58.17 68.07
C PRO A 87 -2.62 -57.57 67.14
N ALA A 88 -1.54 -58.29 66.82
CA ALA A 88 -0.54 -57.84 65.85
C ALA A 88 -1.15 -57.68 64.44
N ALA A 89 -1.97 -58.63 63.99
CA ALA A 89 -2.68 -58.55 62.71
C ALA A 89 -3.66 -57.36 62.69
N ILE A 90 -4.42 -57.13 63.78
CA ILE A 90 -5.31 -55.97 63.91
C ILE A 90 -4.51 -54.66 63.83
N GLN A 91 -3.35 -54.58 64.50
CA GLN A 91 -2.48 -53.41 64.46
C GLN A 91 -1.96 -53.14 63.04
N ILE A 92 -1.50 -54.18 62.34
CA ILE A 92 -1.07 -54.08 60.94
C ILE A 92 -2.23 -53.60 60.04
N GLN A 93 -3.43 -54.17 60.20
CA GLN A 93 -4.61 -53.76 59.45
C GLN A 93 -5.00 -52.30 59.71
N ARG A 94 -4.93 -51.83 60.96
CA ARG A 94 -5.18 -50.42 61.32
C ARG A 94 -4.18 -49.49 60.64
N ILE A 95 -2.89 -49.83 60.68
CA ILE A 95 -1.84 -49.06 60.01
C ILE A 95 -2.06 -49.03 58.49
N ALA A 96 -2.34 -50.19 57.89
CA ALA A 96 -2.59 -50.32 56.46
C ALA A 96 -3.80 -49.50 56.00
N ARG A 97 -4.94 -49.61 56.70
CA ARG A 97 -6.15 -48.81 56.41
C ARG A 97 -5.90 -47.31 56.58
N GLY A 98 -5.20 -46.91 57.64
CA GLY A 98 -4.83 -45.51 57.86
C GLY A 98 -3.90 -44.96 56.77
N TYR A 99 -2.92 -45.77 56.33
CA TYR A 99 -2.03 -45.42 55.23
C TYR A 99 -2.80 -45.26 53.90
N LEU A 100 -3.65 -46.23 53.55
CA LEU A 100 -4.47 -46.18 52.34
C LEU A 100 -5.44 -44.99 52.36
N GLY A 101 -6.09 -44.72 53.50
CA GLY A 101 -6.96 -43.56 53.66
C GLY A 101 -6.24 -42.23 53.46
N ARG A 102 -5.02 -42.08 54.00
CA ARG A 102 -4.18 -40.88 53.75
C ARG A 102 -3.75 -40.76 52.30
N MET A 103 -3.41 -41.88 51.65
CA MET A 103 -3.05 -41.91 50.23
C MET A 103 -4.22 -41.50 49.34
N GLU A 104 -5.42 -42.01 49.63
CA GLU A 104 -6.63 -41.65 48.90
C GLU A 104 -7.03 -40.19 49.15
N ALA A 105 -6.98 -39.72 50.40
CA ALA A 105 -7.24 -38.32 50.73
C ALA A 105 -6.30 -37.36 49.97
N LYS A 106 -5.00 -37.69 49.91
CA LYS A 106 -4.02 -36.95 49.08
C LYS A 106 -4.38 -37.00 47.60
N ARG A 107 -4.81 -38.15 47.07
CA ARG A 107 -5.25 -38.29 45.68
C ARG A 107 -6.47 -37.42 45.37
N ARG A 108 -7.50 -37.46 46.22
CA ARG A 108 -8.72 -36.65 46.09
C ARG A 108 -8.42 -35.16 46.18
N LEU A 109 -7.56 -34.74 47.11
CA LEU A 109 -7.11 -33.35 47.22
C LEU A 109 -6.40 -32.89 45.95
N LYS A 110 -5.46 -33.68 45.41
CA LYS A 110 -4.78 -33.38 44.14
C LYS A 110 -5.77 -33.29 42.98
N ALA A 111 -6.75 -34.20 42.91
CA ALA A 111 -7.78 -34.18 41.87
C ALA A 111 -8.68 -32.94 41.96
N LYS A 112 -9.08 -32.55 43.17
CA LYS A 112 -9.84 -31.32 43.44
C LYS A 112 -9.07 -30.07 42.99
N ILE A 113 -7.81 -29.93 43.42
CA ILE A 113 -6.95 -28.81 43.00
C ILE A 113 -6.77 -28.78 41.48
N ALA A 114 -6.59 -29.94 40.84
CA ALA A 114 -6.47 -30.01 39.38
C ALA A 114 -7.77 -29.56 38.67
N LEU A 115 -8.93 -29.93 39.20
CA LEU A 115 -10.23 -29.50 38.67
C LEU A 115 -10.42 -27.98 38.85
N GLU A 116 -10.14 -27.45 40.03
CA GLU A 116 -10.21 -26.01 40.33
C GLU A 116 -9.28 -25.21 39.39
N ARG A 117 -8.06 -25.70 39.15
CA ARG A 117 -7.14 -25.11 38.17
C ARG A 117 -7.71 -25.13 36.75
N LYS A 118 -8.34 -26.22 36.33
CA LYS A 118 -9.01 -26.30 35.02
C LYS A 118 -10.15 -25.29 34.91
N ILE A 119 -10.99 -25.17 35.94
CA ILE A 119 -12.09 -24.19 35.98
C ILE A 119 -11.53 -22.77 35.92
N PHE A 120 -10.51 -22.47 36.73
CA PHE A 120 -9.87 -21.16 36.73
C PHE A 120 -9.25 -20.81 35.37
N ASN A 121 -8.54 -21.74 34.74
CA ASN A 121 -7.95 -21.54 33.42
C ASN A 121 -9.02 -21.37 32.32
N ALA A 122 -10.13 -22.11 32.41
CA ALA A 122 -11.26 -21.96 31.51
C ALA A 122 -11.93 -20.59 31.68
N ALA A 123 -12.21 -20.18 32.92
CA ALA A 123 -12.77 -18.88 33.25
C ALA A 123 -11.85 -17.74 32.78
N ALA A 124 -10.54 -17.84 33.02
CA ALA A 124 -9.55 -16.87 32.57
C ALA A 124 -9.51 -16.76 31.04
N SER A 125 -9.61 -17.89 30.33
CA SER A 125 -9.70 -17.92 28.87
C SER A 125 -10.97 -17.24 28.36
N ILE A 126 -12.12 -17.53 28.95
CA ILE A 126 -13.41 -16.91 28.60
C ILE A 126 -13.36 -15.39 28.86
N GLN A 127 -12.90 -14.98 30.04
CA GLN A 127 -12.76 -13.57 30.41
C GLN A 127 -11.81 -12.82 29.46
N ARG A 128 -10.69 -13.44 29.07
CA ARG A 128 -9.76 -12.86 28.09
C ARG A 128 -10.44 -12.62 26.74
N ILE A 129 -11.20 -13.61 26.25
CA ILE A 129 -11.93 -13.50 24.98
C ILE A 129 -12.96 -12.38 25.06
N ILE A 130 -13.79 -12.36 26.11
CA ILE A 130 -14.84 -11.35 26.31
C ILE A 130 -14.24 -9.95 26.37
N ARG A 131 -13.22 -9.73 27.21
CA ARG A 131 -12.53 -8.42 27.30
C ARG A 131 -11.96 -7.99 25.95
N GLY A 132 -11.40 -8.94 25.20
CA GLY A 132 -10.88 -8.67 23.86
C GLY A 132 -11.97 -8.28 22.85
N VAL A 133 -13.11 -8.98 22.87
CA VAL A 133 -14.28 -8.65 22.04
C VAL A 133 -14.81 -7.27 22.40
N GLU A 134 -15.01 -7.00 23.69
CA GLU A 134 -15.51 -5.71 24.18
C GLU A 134 -14.60 -4.54 23.78
N ALA A 135 -13.28 -4.69 23.91
CA ALA A 135 -12.32 -3.66 23.53
C ALA A 135 -12.34 -3.38 22.03
N ARG A 136 -12.38 -4.43 21.19
CA ARG A 136 -12.45 -4.26 19.72
C ARG A 136 -13.78 -3.66 19.28
N THR A 137 -14.90 -4.09 19.88
CA THR A 137 -16.22 -3.51 19.60
C THR A 137 -16.22 -2.04 19.99
N LYS A 138 -15.71 -1.69 21.19
CA LYS A 138 -15.61 -0.29 21.63
C LYS A 138 -14.84 0.55 20.61
N TYR A 139 -13.64 0.11 20.26
CA TYR A 139 -12.79 0.81 19.29
C TYR A 139 -13.45 0.98 17.93
N ARG A 140 -14.09 -0.07 17.40
CA ARG A 140 -14.81 -0.01 16.12
C ARG A 140 -15.94 1.02 16.15
N ILE A 141 -16.70 1.06 17.25
CA ILE A 141 -17.79 2.03 17.40
C ILE A 141 -17.23 3.45 17.52
N GLU A 142 -16.15 3.67 18.26
CA GLU A 142 -15.47 4.97 18.33
C GLU A 142 -14.99 5.45 16.95
N GLN A 143 -14.42 4.55 16.13
CA GLN A 143 -14.09 4.87 14.74
C GLN A 143 -15.34 5.25 13.92
N CYS A 144 -16.44 4.51 14.08
CA CYS A 144 -17.71 4.83 13.43
C CYS A 144 -18.25 6.22 13.86
N ILE A 145 -18.17 6.54 15.15
CA ILE A 145 -18.53 7.84 15.71
C ILE A 145 -17.66 8.94 15.07
N PHE A 146 -16.34 8.74 15.03
CA PHE A 146 -15.42 9.70 14.42
C PHE A 146 -15.77 10.00 12.96
N VAL A 147 -16.11 8.98 12.16
CA VAL A 147 -16.57 9.17 10.77
C VAL A 147 -17.85 10.00 10.71
N ILE A 148 -18.83 9.74 11.59
CA ILE A 148 -20.09 10.48 11.62
C ILE A 148 -19.86 11.97 11.93
N PHE A 149 -19.04 12.27 12.95
CA PHE A 149 -18.80 13.65 13.39
C PHE A 149 -17.93 14.45 12.42
N ASN A 150 -17.07 13.80 11.64
CA ASN A 150 -16.27 14.46 10.60
C ASN A 150 -16.97 14.52 9.23
N ALA A 151 -18.14 13.91 9.10
CA ALA A 151 -18.91 13.96 7.86
C ALA A 151 -19.38 15.38 7.56
N HIS A 152 -19.44 15.73 6.28
CA HIS A 152 -19.98 17.02 5.86
C HIS A 152 -21.47 17.15 6.28
N LYS A 153 -21.88 18.36 6.70
CA LYS A 153 -23.24 18.65 7.23
C LYS A 153 -24.37 18.08 6.36
N LEU A 154 -24.29 18.21 5.03
CA LEU A 154 -25.32 17.69 4.10
C LEU A 154 -25.36 16.15 4.02
N VAL A 155 -24.21 15.49 4.19
CA VAL A 155 -24.12 14.03 4.21
C VAL A 155 -24.66 13.51 5.54
N TYR A 156 -24.29 14.18 6.62
CA TYR A 156 -24.79 13.90 7.96
C TYR A 156 -26.32 14.01 8.03
N THR A 157 -26.91 15.12 7.56
CA THR A 157 -28.37 15.28 7.54
C THR A 157 -29.05 14.23 6.66
N TYR A 158 -28.46 13.89 5.51
CA TYR A 158 -28.98 12.81 4.67
C TYR A 158 -28.97 11.44 5.37
N ALA A 159 -27.91 11.16 6.16
CA ALA A 159 -27.74 9.88 6.83
C ALA A 159 -28.69 9.72 8.03
N THR A 160 -28.97 10.80 8.76
CA THR A 160 -29.85 10.79 9.95
C THR A 160 -31.34 10.79 9.59
N ILE A 161 -31.73 11.25 8.40
CA ILE A 161 -33.13 11.20 7.94
C ILE A 161 -33.57 9.75 7.74
N ASN A 162 -34.78 9.43 8.24
CA ASN A 162 -35.40 8.12 8.05
C ASN A 162 -35.89 7.94 6.61
N GLN A 163 -35.46 6.86 5.98
CA GLN A 163 -35.85 6.49 4.61
C GLN A 163 -36.76 5.25 4.67
N PRO A 164 -37.79 5.14 3.80
CA PRO A 164 -38.80 4.07 3.90
C PRO A 164 -38.23 2.66 3.68
N ASN A 165 -37.13 2.52 2.93
CA ASN A 165 -36.53 1.23 2.58
C ASN A 165 -35.32 0.86 3.47
N LEU A 166 -35.00 1.66 4.49
CA LEU A 166 -33.85 1.43 5.35
C LEU A 166 -34.30 1.25 6.81
N PRO A 167 -33.51 0.57 7.66
CA PRO A 167 -33.83 0.41 9.07
C PRO A 167 -34.05 1.76 9.74
N ARG A 168 -35.08 1.88 10.57
CA ARG A 168 -35.38 3.14 11.27
C ARG A 168 -34.25 3.46 12.24
N ILE A 169 -33.74 4.68 12.14
CA ILE A 169 -32.68 5.25 12.97
C ILE A 169 -33.31 6.22 13.96
N PHE A 170 -32.79 6.21 15.18
CA PHE A 170 -33.00 7.28 16.15
C PHE A 170 -31.69 8.05 16.29
N TRP A 171 -31.74 9.35 16.50
CA TRP A 171 -30.54 10.14 16.68
C TRP A 171 -30.80 11.28 17.66
N TYR A 172 -29.73 11.84 18.22
CA TYR A 172 -29.80 12.91 19.20
C TYR A 172 -29.77 14.25 18.48
N ASP A 173 -30.72 15.12 18.80
CA ASP A 173 -30.82 16.45 18.19
C ASP A 173 -30.02 17.50 18.99
N ASN A 174 -29.82 17.27 20.28
CA ASN A 174 -29.12 18.20 21.17
C ASN A 174 -27.60 18.15 20.98
N ALA A 175 -26.99 19.31 20.76
CA ALA A 175 -25.55 19.44 20.52
C ALA A 175 -24.70 19.08 21.75
N GLU A 176 -25.19 19.39 22.95
CA GLU A 176 -24.49 19.08 24.21
C GLU A 176 -24.45 17.58 24.46
N GLU A 177 -25.58 16.89 24.23
CA GLU A 177 -25.65 15.43 24.31
C GLU A 177 -24.72 14.76 23.31
N LEU A 178 -24.66 15.29 22.08
CA LEU A 178 -23.75 14.81 21.05
C LEU A 178 -22.27 15.03 21.43
N ALA A 179 -21.94 16.14 22.10
CA ALA A 179 -20.58 16.39 22.58
C ALA A 179 -20.15 15.33 23.62
N VAL A 180 -21.00 15.05 24.61
CA VAL A 180 -20.76 14.00 25.61
C VAL A 180 -20.69 12.61 24.95
N PHE A 181 -21.59 12.35 23.99
CA PHE A 181 -21.62 11.10 23.24
C PHE A 181 -20.33 10.86 22.43
N ARG A 182 -19.74 11.93 21.87
CA ARG A 182 -18.48 11.86 21.13
C ARG A 182 -17.29 11.49 22.01
N GLU A 183 -17.26 11.99 23.24
CA GLU A 183 -16.17 11.71 24.18
C GLU A 183 -16.24 10.29 24.75
N ASP A 184 -17.40 9.90 25.31
CA ASP A 184 -17.61 8.53 25.79
C ASP A 184 -19.08 8.10 25.64
N TYR A 185 -19.39 7.45 24.51
CA TYR A 185 -20.73 6.97 24.24
C TYR A 185 -21.23 5.92 25.23
N ARG A 186 -20.34 5.12 25.84
CA ARG A 186 -20.75 4.08 26.81
C ARG A 186 -21.20 4.71 28.11
N GLU A 187 -20.45 5.71 28.58
CA GLU A 187 -20.81 6.44 29.77
C GLU A 187 -22.08 7.26 29.57
N PHE A 188 -22.26 7.85 28.38
CA PHE A 188 -23.53 8.47 27.97
C PHE A 188 -24.71 7.49 28.06
N VAL A 189 -24.58 6.28 27.52
CA VAL A 189 -25.63 5.24 27.57
C VAL A 189 -25.92 4.82 29.02
N ARG A 190 -24.90 4.73 29.88
CA ARG A 190 -25.11 4.43 31.31
C ARG A 190 -25.88 5.53 32.02
N ARG A 191 -25.52 6.80 31.79
CA ARG A 191 -26.18 7.97 32.41
C ARG A 191 -27.62 8.14 31.97
N THR A 192 -27.94 7.78 30.72
CA THR A 192 -29.32 7.73 30.20
C THR A 192 -30.10 6.50 30.69
N GLY A 193 -29.54 5.72 31.61
CA GLY A 193 -30.20 4.55 32.21
C GLY A 193 -30.36 3.37 31.25
N ASN A 194 -29.48 3.24 30.25
CA ASN A 194 -29.55 2.24 29.18
C ASN A 194 -30.87 2.29 28.38
N ARG A 195 -31.42 3.49 28.21
CA ARG A 195 -32.61 3.74 27.38
C ARG A 195 -32.24 4.74 26.28
N PRO A 196 -31.94 4.28 25.05
CA PRO A 196 -31.98 2.91 24.53
C PRO A 196 -30.79 2.02 24.97
N PRO A 197 -30.91 0.68 24.88
CA PRO A 197 -29.86 -0.23 25.32
C PRO A 197 -28.60 -0.12 24.45
N LEU A 198 -27.43 -0.39 25.03
CA LEU A 198 -26.13 -0.21 24.40
C LEU A 198 -26.02 -0.88 23.02
N TRP A 199 -26.42 -2.15 22.90
CA TRP A 199 -26.36 -2.89 21.63
C TRP A 199 -27.18 -2.22 20.52
N ARG A 200 -28.29 -1.55 20.87
CA ARG A 200 -29.14 -0.85 19.92
C ARG A 200 -28.51 0.48 19.51
N VAL A 201 -27.85 1.18 20.43
CA VAL A 201 -27.05 2.38 20.16
C VAL A 201 -25.87 2.05 19.24
N GLU A 202 -25.11 1.00 19.55
CA GLU A 202 -23.98 0.54 18.74
C GLU A 202 -24.42 0.14 17.33
N ALA A 203 -25.51 -0.63 17.20
CA ALA A 203 -26.07 -0.99 15.89
C ALA A 203 -26.52 0.24 15.08
N ASN A 204 -27.13 1.21 15.75
CA ASN A 204 -27.61 2.45 15.14
C ASN A 204 -26.44 3.32 14.64
N VAL A 205 -25.38 3.46 15.44
CA VAL A 205 -24.14 4.15 15.03
C VAL A 205 -23.55 3.49 13.78
N ILE A 206 -23.42 2.16 13.78
CA ILE A 206 -22.90 1.42 12.61
C ILE A 206 -23.74 1.71 11.36
N GLU A 207 -25.06 1.76 11.50
CA GLU A 207 -25.95 2.01 10.38
C GLU A 207 -25.85 3.44 9.83
N ILE A 208 -25.73 4.44 10.71
CA ILE A 208 -25.49 5.83 10.28
C ILE A 208 -24.16 5.93 9.55
N THR A 209 -23.09 5.34 10.08
CA THR A 209 -21.79 5.33 9.41
C THR A 209 -21.87 4.69 8.03
N LYS A 210 -22.59 3.57 7.87
CA LYS A 210 -22.82 2.96 6.55
C LYS A 210 -23.53 3.91 5.59
N ARG A 211 -24.53 4.67 6.06
CA ARG A 211 -25.24 5.66 5.24
C ARG A 211 -24.37 6.83 4.83
N VAL A 212 -23.58 7.36 5.76
CA VAL A 212 -22.59 8.41 5.51
C VAL A 212 -21.62 7.96 4.41
N LEU A 213 -20.94 6.83 4.61
CA LEU A 213 -19.96 6.31 3.65
C LEU A 213 -20.58 5.99 2.29
N ARG A 214 -21.79 5.37 2.28
CA ARG A 214 -22.49 5.09 1.02
C ARG A 214 -22.81 6.39 0.27
N ARG A 215 -23.25 7.43 0.97
CA ARG A 215 -23.57 8.72 0.36
C ARG A 215 -22.33 9.42 -0.16
N GLU A 216 -21.24 9.43 0.59
CA GLU A 216 -19.95 9.98 0.16
C GLU A 216 -19.44 9.26 -1.08
N ASN A 217 -19.43 7.92 -1.06
CA ASN A 217 -19.00 7.12 -2.21
C ASN A 217 -19.85 7.40 -3.46
N GLN A 218 -21.15 7.59 -3.32
CA GLN A 218 -22.02 7.99 -4.45
C GLN A 218 -21.66 9.38 -5.00
N LEU A 219 -21.40 10.36 -4.13
CA LEU A 219 -21.02 11.71 -4.57
C LEU A 219 -19.64 11.71 -5.24
N VAL A 220 -18.67 11.01 -4.64
CA VAL A 220 -17.33 10.82 -5.22
C VAL A 220 -17.42 10.13 -6.58
N ALA A 221 -18.22 9.07 -6.71
CA ALA A 221 -18.41 8.39 -7.99
C ALA A 221 -19.00 9.32 -9.07
N ARG A 222 -19.93 10.21 -8.72
CA ARG A 222 -20.47 11.22 -9.65
C ARG A 222 -19.40 12.20 -10.09
N ILE A 223 -18.60 12.72 -9.15
CA ILE A 223 -17.49 13.64 -9.45
C ILE A 223 -16.44 12.96 -10.34
N GLN A 224 -16.10 11.70 -10.05
CA GLN A 224 -15.17 10.94 -10.86
C GLN A 224 -15.72 10.67 -12.27
N ALA A 225 -17.02 10.39 -12.40
CA ALA A 225 -17.66 10.19 -13.70
C ALA A 225 -17.66 11.48 -14.54
N THR A 226 -17.98 12.63 -13.94
CA THR A 226 -17.94 13.92 -14.65
C THR A 226 -16.51 14.28 -15.04
N TRP A 227 -15.55 14.08 -14.13
CA TRP A 227 -14.13 14.29 -14.39
C TRP A 227 -13.63 13.45 -15.57
N ARG A 228 -13.87 12.14 -15.55
CA ARG A 228 -13.54 11.24 -16.66
C ARG A 228 -14.14 11.72 -17.97
N GLY A 229 -15.40 12.17 -17.97
CA GLY A 229 -16.05 12.73 -19.14
C GLY A 229 -15.39 14.01 -19.67
N ILE A 230 -14.93 14.91 -18.79
CA ILE A 230 -14.18 16.12 -19.18
C ILE A 230 -12.81 15.73 -19.75
N THR A 231 -12.09 14.83 -19.08
CA THR A 231 -10.78 14.35 -19.53
C THR A 231 -10.87 13.71 -20.92
N THR A 232 -11.83 12.83 -21.15
CA THR A 232 -12.04 12.19 -22.47
C THR A 232 -12.39 13.21 -23.54
N ARG A 233 -13.24 14.21 -23.25
CA ARG A 233 -13.56 15.28 -24.22
C ARG A 233 -12.35 16.14 -24.56
N SER A 234 -11.55 16.51 -23.57
CA SER A 234 -10.31 17.27 -23.78
C SER A 234 -9.34 16.49 -24.67
N ALA A 235 -9.10 15.21 -24.36
CA ALA A 235 -8.26 14.33 -25.14
C ALA A 235 -8.78 14.16 -26.59
N TYR A 236 -10.08 13.98 -26.77
CA TYR A 236 -10.69 13.86 -28.09
C TYR A 236 -10.57 15.13 -28.93
N LEU A 237 -10.78 16.31 -28.33
CA LEU A 237 -10.64 17.59 -29.03
C LEU A 237 -9.20 17.82 -29.48
N GLU A 238 -8.22 17.47 -28.63
CA GLU A 238 -6.82 17.57 -28.99
C GLU A 238 -6.47 16.58 -30.11
N LEU A 239 -6.93 15.33 -30.04
CA LEU A 239 -6.77 14.36 -31.13
C LEU A 239 -7.37 14.88 -32.45
N LYS A 240 -8.58 15.46 -32.40
CA LYS A 240 -9.24 16.04 -33.58
C LYS A 240 -8.45 17.21 -34.16
N ARG A 241 -7.86 18.06 -33.31
CA ARG A 241 -6.97 19.15 -33.71
C ARG A 241 -5.72 18.60 -34.42
N GLN A 242 -5.08 17.58 -33.85
CA GLN A 242 -3.91 16.93 -34.44
C GLN A 242 -4.24 16.26 -35.79
N LEU A 243 -5.41 15.63 -35.93
CA LEU A 243 -5.88 15.10 -37.21
C LEU A 243 -6.13 16.20 -38.25
N GLY A 244 -6.71 17.33 -37.84
CA GLY A 244 -6.91 18.50 -38.70
C GLY A 244 -5.59 19.12 -39.17
N TRP A 245 -4.61 19.23 -38.26
CA TRP A 245 -3.25 19.64 -38.57
C TRP A 245 -2.63 18.70 -39.60
N ASN A 246 -2.65 17.38 -39.35
CA ASN A 246 -2.09 16.38 -40.25
C ASN A 246 -2.72 16.43 -41.65
N ARG A 247 -4.04 16.61 -41.75
CA ARG A 247 -4.72 16.81 -43.04
C ARG A 247 -4.23 18.09 -43.73
N SER A 248 -4.09 19.18 -42.99
CA SER A 248 -3.59 20.46 -43.53
C SER A 248 -2.17 20.32 -44.06
N CYS A 249 -1.28 19.64 -43.33
CA CYS A 249 0.08 19.33 -43.78
C CYS A 249 0.08 18.47 -45.06
N ARG A 250 -0.79 17.45 -45.15
CA ARG A 250 -0.90 16.61 -46.35
C ARG A 250 -1.42 17.36 -47.57
N HIS A 251 -2.38 18.28 -47.38
CA HIS A 251 -2.96 19.04 -48.49
C HIS A 251 -2.16 20.30 -48.87
N ALA A 252 -1.28 20.80 -47.99
CA ALA A 252 -0.51 22.02 -48.25
C ALA A 252 0.29 21.99 -49.56
N PRO A 253 1.01 20.91 -49.93
CA PRO A 253 1.71 20.84 -51.22
C PRO A 253 0.75 20.91 -52.42
N ALA A 254 -0.37 20.19 -52.36
CA ALA A 254 -1.37 20.20 -53.42
C ALA A 254 -1.97 21.61 -53.63
N VAL A 255 -2.27 22.32 -52.53
CA VAL A 255 -2.76 23.70 -52.59
C VAL A 255 -1.69 24.64 -53.17
N GLN A 256 -0.41 24.48 -52.80
CA GLN A 256 0.68 25.28 -53.37
C GLN A 256 0.80 25.08 -54.89
N ILE A 257 0.77 23.82 -55.36
CA ILE A 257 0.79 23.49 -56.79
C ILE A 257 -0.41 24.13 -57.51
N GLN A 258 -1.62 23.96 -56.97
CA GLN A 258 -2.83 24.56 -57.53
C GLN A 258 -2.74 26.09 -57.59
N ARG A 259 -2.17 26.74 -56.57
CA ARG A 259 -2.00 28.20 -56.53
C ARG A 259 -1.05 28.69 -57.61
N VAL A 260 0.08 28.01 -57.80
CA VAL A 260 1.04 28.31 -58.88
C VAL A 260 0.40 28.08 -60.25
N ALA A 261 -0.34 26.98 -60.42
CA ALA A 261 -1.03 26.67 -61.67
C ALA A 261 -2.09 27.73 -62.03
N ARG A 262 -2.93 28.13 -61.07
CA ARG A 262 -3.93 29.20 -61.25
C ARG A 262 -3.27 30.53 -61.58
N MET A 263 -2.21 30.91 -60.85
CA MET A 263 -1.44 32.12 -61.14
C MET A 263 -0.83 32.09 -62.53
N HIS A 264 -0.29 30.95 -62.99
CA HIS A 264 0.23 30.83 -64.34
C HIS A 264 -0.87 30.98 -65.39
N ALA A 265 -2.02 30.35 -65.19
CA ALA A 265 -3.17 30.47 -66.08
C ALA A 265 -3.66 31.92 -66.20
N ASP A 266 -3.76 32.63 -65.08
CA ASP A 266 -4.15 34.04 -65.05
C ASP A 266 -3.11 34.93 -65.73
N ARG A 267 -1.81 34.72 -65.47
CA ARG A 267 -0.74 35.41 -66.20
C ARG A 267 -0.88 35.18 -67.70
N LYS A 268 -1.09 33.95 -68.15
CA LYS A 268 -1.24 33.62 -69.58
C LYS A 268 -2.46 34.32 -70.19
N LYS A 269 -3.57 34.45 -69.46
CA LYS A 269 -4.74 35.24 -69.88
C LYS A 269 -4.39 36.73 -70.01
N CYS A 270 -3.73 37.32 -69.01
CA CYS A 270 -3.32 38.73 -69.07
C CYS A 270 -2.32 39.01 -70.20
N TRP A 271 -1.34 38.12 -70.41
CA TRP A 271 -0.40 38.23 -71.54
C TRP A 271 -1.12 38.18 -72.89
N ARG A 272 -2.14 37.34 -73.04
CA ARG A 272 -2.96 37.29 -74.26
C ARG A 272 -3.89 38.49 -74.44
N ALA A 273 -4.32 39.09 -73.33
CA ALA A 273 -5.21 40.24 -73.32
C ALA A 273 -4.47 41.59 -73.40
N GLN A 274 -3.13 41.60 -73.31
CA GLN A 274 -2.37 42.81 -73.58
C GLN A 274 -2.52 43.16 -75.06
N PRO A 275 -3.12 44.30 -75.41
CA PRO A 275 -3.04 44.80 -76.77
C PRO A 275 -1.56 45.07 -77.06
N ASN A 276 -1.09 44.66 -78.25
CA ASN A 276 0.22 45.09 -78.77
C ASN A 276 0.17 46.62 -78.98
N HIS A 277 0.30 47.39 -77.90
CA HIS A 277 0.56 48.81 -77.98
C HIS A 277 2.00 48.94 -78.48
N GLY A 278 2.12 49.15 -79.80
CA GLY A 278 3.40 49.24 -80.49
C GLY A 278 4.34 50.19 -79.77
N ARG A 279 5.60 49.78 -79.64
CA ARG A 279 6.69 50.55 -79.02
C ARG A 279 6.74 52.00 -79.50
N GLU A 280 6.32 52.24 -80.74
CA GLU A 280 6.25 53.54 -81.40
C GLU A 280 5.29 54.52 -80.72
N ASN A 281 4.15 54.06 -80.20
CA ASN A 281 3.17 54.92 -79.52
C ASN A 281 3.74 55.43 -78.19
N TYR A 282 4.45 54.58 -77.44
CA TYR A 282 5.12 55.00 -76.20
C TYR A 282 6.26 56.00 -76.43
N VAL A 283 7.01 55.83 -77.52
CA VAL A 283 8.08 56.77 -77.89
C VAL A 283 7.47 58.11 -78.31
N ASN A 284 6.38 58.11 -79.09
CA ASN A 284 5.70 59.33 -79.50
C ASN A 284 5.05 60.06 -78.33
N ASP A 285 4.39 59.36 -77.42
CA ASP A 285 3.82 59.95 -76.20
C ASP A 285 4.92 60.56 -75.31
N TYR A 286 6.07 59.88 -75.19
CA TYR A 286 7.20 60.41 -74.45
C TYR A 286 7.78 61.67 -75.10
N LEU A 287 7.94 61.68 -76.42
CA LEU A 287 8.44 62.84 -77.16
C LEU A 287 7.48 64.04 -77.07
N LEU A 288 6.17 63.80 -77.18
CA LEU A 288 5.14 64.84 -77.01
C LEU A 288 5.15 65.41 -75.59
N ALA A 289 5.18 64.55 -74.56
CA ALA A 289 5.27 64.98 -73.18
C ALA A 289 6.56 65.78 -72.91
N HIS A 290 7.67 65.38 -73.52
CA HIS A 290 8.94 66.09 -73.41
C HIS A 290 8.90 67.48 -74.08
N GLN A 291 8.31 67.58 -75.27
CA GLN A 291 8.13 68.85 -75.97
C GLN A 291 7.23 69.81 -75.19
N GLN A 292 6.10 69.33 -74.66
CA GLN A 292 5.21 70.15 -73.82
C GLN A 292 5.93 70.66 -72.57
N LYS A 293 6.76 69.81 -71.95
CA LYS A 293 7.55 70.20 -70.78
C LYS A 293 8.58 71.28 -71.13
N GLN A 294 9.23 71.19 -72.28
CA GLN A 294 10.14 72.24 -72.77
C GLN A 294 9.42 73.56 -73.05
N GLN A 295 8.25 73.52 -73.70
CA GLN A 295 7.44 74.72 -73.98
C GLN A 295 6.98 75.41 -72.70
N SER A 296 6.50 74.64 -71.71
CA SER A 296 6.09 75.18 -70.41
C SER A 296 7.26 75.78 -69.62
N ALA A 297 8.46 75.20 -69.72
CA ALA A 297 9.66 75.75 -69.08
C ALA A 297 10.08 77.08 -69.73
N LEU A 298 9.96 77.19 -71.05
CA LEU A 298 10.26 78.40 -71.80
C LEU A 298 9.25 79.52 -71.49
N GLN A 299 7.95 79.22 -71.41
CA GLN A 299 6.93 80.18 -70.96
C GLN A 299 7.20 80.69 -69.54
N ARG A 300 7.52 79.79 -68.58
CA ARG A 300 7.87 80.20 -67.21
C ARG A 300 9.12 81.09 -67.16
N HIS A 301 10.08 80.89 -68.06
CA HIS A 301 11.27 81.73 -68.15
C HIS A 301 10.91 83.15 -68.66
N LEU A 302 10.08 83.24 -69.69
CA LEU A 302 9.56 84.51 -70.23
C LEU A 302 8.76 85.29 -69.17
N ASP A 303 7.85 84.63 -68.45
CA ASP A 303 7.07 85.26 -67.39
C ASP A 303 7.96 85.81 -66.27
N LYS A 304 9.00 85.07 -65.89
CA LYS A 304 9.99 85.54 -64.90
C LYS A 304 10.78 86.75 -65.40
N THR A 305 11.15 86.81 -66.67
CA THR A 305 11.87 87.95 -67.25
C THR A 305 10.97 89.18 -67.36
N LEU A 306 9.69 89.01 -67.73
CA LEU A 306 8.70 90.08 -67.73
C LEU A 306 8.41 90.62 -66.31
N LEU A 307 8.28 89.74 -65.32
CA LEU A 307 8.09 90.15 -63.93
C LEU A 307 9.30 90.89 -63.34
N THR A 308 10.52 90.47 -63.68
CA THR A 308 11.73 91.15 -63.19
C THR A 308 11.91 92.53 -63.83
N THR A 309 11.67 92.67 -65.14
CA THR A 309 11.68 93.97 -65.82
C THR A 309 10.61 94.91 -65.27
N TYR A 310 9.39 94.41 -65.02
CA TYR A 310 8.33 95.17 -64.37
C TYR A 310 8.72 95.63 -62.96
N ARG A 311 9.28 94.74 -62.12
CA ARG A 311 9.74 95.09 -60.76
C ARG A 311 10.82 96.16 -60.78
N LYS A 312 11.81 96.06 -61.69
CA LYS A 312 12.85 97.08 -61.87
C LYS A 312 12.25 98.43 -62.25
N HIS A 313 11.24 98.46 -63.13
CA HIS A 313 10.56 99.72 -63.48
C HIS A 313 9.76 100.31 -62.33
N VAL A 314 9.03 99.49 -61.56
CA VAL A 314 8.31 99.96 -60.37
C VAL A 314 9.27 100.52 -59.32
N GLN A 315 10.42 99.87 -59.10
CA GLN A 315 11.48 100.39 -58.23
C GLN A 315 12.04 101.72 -58.75
N HIS A 316 12.33 101.82 -60.05
CA HIS A 316 12.77 103.07 -60.67
C HIS A 316 11.72 104.19 -60.52
N LYS A 317 10.44 103.90 -60.74
CA LYS A 317 9.33 104.83 -60.52
C LYS A 317 9.26 105.32 -59.07
N ARG A 318 9.42 104.41 -58.10
CA ARG A 318 9.45 104.76 -56.67
C ARG A 318 10.67 105.63 -56.33
N GLY A 319 11.86 105.28 -56.83
CA GLY A 319 13.07 106.08 -56.64
C GLY A 319 12.99 107.47 -57.27
N ALA A 320 12.52 107.57 -58.52
CA ALA A 320 12.33 108.85 -59.22
C ALA A 320 11.32 109.77 -58.50
N LYS A 321 10.24 109.21 -57.93
CA LYS A 321 9.24 109.97 -57.16
C LYS A 321 9.80 110.52 -55.84
N ILE A 322 10.75 109.83 -55.21
CA ILE A 322 11.41 110.28 -53.98
C ILE A 322 12.47 111.36 -54.28
N LEU A 323 13.15 111.27 -55.43
CA LEU A 323 14.24 112.18 -55.83
C LEU A 323 13.77 113.39 -56.67
N GLY A 324 12.45 113.55 -56.91
CA GLY A 324 11.89 114.66 -57.70
C GLY A 324 12.25 114.65 -59.18
N GLN A 325 12.73 113.52 -59.72
CA GLN A 325 13.15 113.41 -61.13
C GLN A 325 11.97 113.02 -62.05
N PRO A 326 11.98 113.43 -63.33
CA PRO A 326 10.93 113.09 -64.27
C PRO A 326 10.83 111.57 -64.50
N ILE A 327 9.62 111.04 -64.38
CA ILE A 327 9.33 109.61 -64.52
C ILE A 327 9.39 109.22 -66.01
N GLN A 328 10.35 108.36 -66.39
CA GLN A 328 10.39 107.80 -67.75
C GLN A 328 9.23 106.80 -68.00
N VAL A 329 8.63 106.88 -69.18
CA VAL A 329 7.56 105.99 -69.65
C VAL A 329 8.08 104.55 -69.74
N PHE A 330 7.26 103.56 -69.34
CA PHE A 330 7.63 102.14 -69.41
C PHE A 330 7.91 101.77 -70.87
N ARG A 331 9.20 101.61 -71.21
CA ARG A 331 9.64 101.07 -72.49
C ARG A 331 10.26 99.71 -72.22
N ILE A 332 9.67 98.67 -72.81
CA ILE A 332 10.32 97.37 -72.90
C ILE A 332 11.46 97.56 -73.91
N SER A 333 12.64 97.94 -73.44
CA SER A 333 13.83 97.91 -74.28
C SER A 333 14.10 96.44 -74.61
N LYS A 334 13.94 96.08 -75.89
CA LYS A 334 14.56 94.87 -76.43
C LYS A 334 16.07 95.12 -76.38
N GLN A 335 16.70 94.86 -75.24
CA GLN A 335 18.13 94.62 -75.24
C GLN A 335 18.34 93.33 -76.04
N HIS A 336 18.84 93.49 -77.26
CA HIS A 336 19.43 92.40 -78.03
C HIS A 336 20.65 91.93 -77.25
N GLU A 337 20.48 90.90 -76.42
CA GLU A 337 21.58 90.06 -75.97
C GLU A 337 21.53 88.76 -76.76
N ASN A 338 22.66 88.45 -77.38
CA ASN A 338 22.90 87.28 -78.21
C ASN A 338 22.50 85.98 -77.50
N LEU A 339 21.38 85.38 -77.90
CA LEU A 339 20.98 84.01 -77.55
C LEU A 339 21.67 82.98 -78.47
N GLY A 340 23.00 83.08 -78.57
CA GLY A 340 23.87 81.99 -79.01
C GLY A 340 24.62 81.47 -77.79
N ASN A 341 24.62 80.16 -77.56
CA ASN A 341 25.35 79.43 -76.50
C ASN A 341 24.54 78.96 -75.26
N PHE A 342 23.36 78.35 -75.47
CA PHE A 342 22.78 77.41 -74.48
C PHE A 342 22.95 75.93 -74.88
N ALA A 343 23.84 75.62 -75.82
CA ALA A 343 24.09 74.25 -76.29
C ALA A 343 25.29 73.54 -75.61
N THR A 344 25.97 74.15 -74.63
CA THR A 344 27.27 73.67 -74.13
C THR A 344 27.38 73.51 -72.60
N VAL A 345 26.28 73.20 -71.91
CA VAL A 345 26.30 72.78 -70.48
C VAL A 345 25.72 71.37 -70.29
N ALA A 346 25.83 70.53 -71.33
CA ALA A 346 25.44 69.12 -71.30
C ALA A 346 26.65 68.19 -71.50
N ARG A 347 27.80 68.51 -70.91
CA ARG A 347 28.94 67.58 -70.80
C ARG A 347 29.69 67.86 -69.51
N THR A 348 29.33 67.14 -68.45
CA THR A 348 30.18 66.67 -67.33
C THR A 348 29.29 66.25 -66.16
N LEU A 349 28.66 65.08 -66.28
CA LEU A 349 28.22 64.33 -65.11
C LEU A 349 28.59 62.87 -65.36
N GLU A 350 29.83 62.57 -64.95
CA GLU A 350 30.34 61.23 -64.67
C GLU A 350 29.37 60.44 -63.76
N PRO A 351 29.33 59.11 -63.90
CA PRO A 351 28.32 58.26 -63.29
C PRO A 351 28.62 58.05 -61.80
N SER A 352 28.09 58.89 -60.92
CA SER A 352 28.08 58.53 -59.50
C SER A 352 27.12 57.36 -59.30
N ALA A 353 27.69 56.21 -58.95
CA ALA A 353 27.02 54.96 -58.65
C ALA A 353 26.04 55.12 -57.48
N LYS A 354 24.87 55.69 -57.76
CA LYS A 354 23.73 55.66 -56.85
C LYS A 354 23.15 54.26 -56.94
N VAL A 355 23.67 53.40 -56.07
CA VAL A 355 23.14 52.07 -55.78
C VAL A 355 21.62 52.15 -55.76
N ASN A 356 21.00 51.45 -56.72
CA ASN A 356 19.56 51.45 -56.97
C ASN A 356 18.80 51.34 -55.64
N ALA A 357 18.01 52.37 -55.28
CA ALA A 357 17.23 52.41 -54.04
C ALA A 357 16.32 51.16 -53.88
N PHE A 358 15.98 50.53 -55.00
CA PHE A 358 15.29 49.25 -55.09
C PHE A 358 16.08 48.06 -54.52
N LEU A 359 17.40 47.98 -54.76
CA LEU A 359 18.24 46.91 -54.23
C LEU A 359 18.44 47.06 -52.72
N GLN A 360 18.51 48.30 -52.20
CA GLN A 360 18.58 48.55 -50.76
C GLN A 360 17.27 48.22 -50.03
N THR A 361 16.13 48.50 -50.65
CA THR A 361 14.81 48.14 -50.09
C THR A 361 14.56 46.63 -50.12
N LYS A 362 14.97 45.94 -51.20
CA LYS A 362 14.92 44.48 -51.28
C LYS A 362 15.81 43.81 -50.22
N ALA A 363 17.04 44.29 -50.03
CA ALA A 363 17.95 43.76 -49.01
C ALA A 363 17.43 43.97 -47.57
N LYS A 364 16.70 45.05 -47.29
CA LYS A 364 16.02 45.25 -46.00
C LYS A 364 14.87 44.26 -45.79
N LEU A 365 14.11 43.93 -46.83
CA LEU A 365 12.99 42.98 -46.79
C LEU A 365 13.46 41.52 -46.64
N ASP A 366 14.56 41.16 -47.28
CA ASP A 366 15.12 39.81 -47.16
C ASP A 366 15.71 39.57 -45.76
N ARG A 367 16.29 40.61 -45.11
CA ARG A 367 16.76 40.55 -43.71
C ARG A 367 15.61 40.41 -42.69
N THR A 368 14.45 41.03 -42.93
CA THR A 368 13.29 40.90 -42.02
C THR A 368 12.59 39.55 -42.18
N ASN A 369 12.61 38.95 -43.37
CA ASN A 369 12.06 37.61 -43.59
C ASN A 369 12.97 36.49 -43.07
N SER A 370 14.29 36.65 -43.11
CA SER A 370 15.24 35.71 -42.48
C SER A 370 15.05 35.63 -40.95
N ARG A 371 14.83 36.77 -40.27
CA ARG A 371 14.60 36.79 -38.81
C ARG A 371 13.27 36.17 -38.36
N LYS A 372 12.30 35.99 -39.26
CA LYS A 372 11.00 35.38 -38.94
C LYS A 372 10.96 33.86 -39.09
N ARG A 373 11.98 33.22 -39.68
CA ARG A 373 11.98 31.78 -39.94
C ARG A 373 12.56 30.90 -38.81
N ASP A 374 13.29 31.47 -37.85
CA ASP A 374 14.06 30.65 -36.88
C ASP A 374 13.70 30.80 -35.39
N SER A 375 12.61 31.47 -35.01
CA SER A 375 12.20 31.50 -33.60
C SER A 375 11.01 30.59 -33.31
N PHE A 376 11.28 29.28 -33.23
CA PHE A 376 10.49 28.47 -32.30
C PHE A 376 10.71 29.06 -30.89
N PRO A 377 9.66 29.46 -30.16
CA PRO A 377 9.83 30.18 -28.90
C PRO A 377 10.68 29.38 -27.92
N LYS A 378 11.79 29.95 -27.39
CA LYS A 378 12.65 29.29 -26.41
C LYS A 378 11.85 28.68 -25.24
N ARG A 379 10.80 29.38 -24.78
CA ARG A 379 9.87 28.89 -23.74
C ARG A 379 9.22 27.53 -24.05
N LEU A 380 8.97 27.22 -25.32
CA LEU A 380 8.40 25.93 -25.73
C LEU A 380 9.45 24.83 -25.85
N ARG A 381 10.73 25.16 -26.11
CA ARG A 381 11.82 24.17 -26.03
C ARG A 381 12.06 23.77 -24.57
N ASP A 382 12.10 24.74 -23.67
CA ASP A 382 12.38 24.49 -22.26
C ASP A 382 11.27 23.65 -21.59
N GLN A 383 10.01 23.82 -22.00
CA GLN A 383 8.89 22.99 -21.54
C GLN A 383 8.96 21.53 -22.04
N VAL A 384 9.34 21.32 -23.31
CA VAL A 384 9.44 19.96 -23.87
C VAL A 384 10.60 19.19 -23.24
N THR A 385 11.72 19.85 -22.92
CA THR A 385 12.86 19.20 -22.25
C THR A 385 12.57 18.84 -20.79
N TYR A 386 11.73 19.61 -20.09
CA TYR A 386 11.36 19.34 -18.70
C TYR A 386 10.47 18.09 -18.59
N ASP A 387 9.46 17.97 -19.45
CA ASP A 387 8.51 16.84 -19.48
C ASP A 387 9.19 15.50 -19.83
N SER A 388 10.24 15.51 -20.65
CA SER A 388 11.03 14.29 -20.93
C SER A 388 11.86 13.83 -19.73
N SER A 389 12.31 14.76 -18.87
CA SER A 389 13.17 14.44 -17.72
C SER A 389 12.42 13.97 -16.45
N GLU A 390 11.11 14.21 -16.37
CA GLU A 390 10.26 13.65 -15.31
C GLU A 390 9.86 12.20 -15.64
N ARG A 391 9.57 11.89 -16.91
CA ARG A 391 9.20 10.52 -17.32
C ARG A 391 10.32 9.50 -17.16
N GLU A 392 11.58 9.93 -17.25
CA GLU A 392 12.75 9.07 -17.01
C GLU A 392 13.09 8.88 -15.52
N ARG A 393 12.46 9.62 -14.59
CA ARG A 393 12.63 9.41 -13.14
C ARG A 393 11.58 8.49 -12.52
N ASP A 394 10.44 8.33 -13.19
CA ASP A 394 9.33 7.48 -12.76
C ASP A 394 9.34 6.09 -13.42
N SER A 395 10.38 5.78 -14.21
CA SER A 395 10.68 4.46 -14.78
C SER A 395 11.91 3.88 -14.11
#